data_AF-A0A3B9HDD5-F1
#
_entry.id   AF-A0A3B9HDD5-F1
#
_cell.length_a   1.000
_cell.length_b   1.000
_cell.length_c   1.000
_cell.angle_alpha   90.00
_cell.angle_beta   90.00
_cell.angle_gamma   90.00
#
_symmetry.space_group_name_H-M   'P 1'
#
loop_
_entity.id
_entity.type
_entity.pdbx_description
1 polymer ?
#
loop_
_entity_poly.entity_id
_entity_poly.type
_entity_poly.pdbx_seq_one_letter_code
_entity_poly.pdbx_strand_id
1 'polypeptide(L)'
;AYEVTYSGDLEFGQEAHINYNDLKLAWFDHTLKGLRSEVDNWSAVRIFTMGAGEGTVDENRRLKHGGRWRNEAGWPLDSTIPTSFHLRDGGGLTSDEPGFQDHPETSFIFDPLSPVPTIGGGISAGNPIMEPGGYDQRGDPSRFFGSKNGLRLSVRDDVVTFQTPLLEKNVEVTGPIEMHLWASSSAVDTDFTAKVLDVYPPSPDFPEGLDINITDSIIRA
;
A
#
# COMPACT_ATOMS: atom_id res chain seq x y z
N ALA A 1 -5.30 -3.83 17.37
CA ALA A 1 -6.30 -4.88 17.65
C ALA A 1 -6.62 -5.55 16.32
N TYR A 2 -6.54 -6.88 16.23
CA TYR A 2 -6.82 -7.61 14.98
C TYR A 2 -8.33 -7.71 14.66
N GLU A 3 -9.15 -7.06 15.50
CA GLU A 3 -10.60 -7.24 15.54
C GLU A 3 -11.37 -6.00 15.05
N VAL A 4 -10.70 -5.12 14.31
CA VAL A 4 -11.32 -3.92 13.72
C VAL A 4 -11.54 -4.11 12.22
N THR A 5 -12.48 -3.36 11.67
CA THR A 5 -12.84 -3.39 10.24
C THR A 5 -12.02 -2.40 9.40
N TYR A 6 -11.09 -1.68 10.01
CA TYR A 6 -10.35 -0.59 9.38
C TYR A 6 -8.84 -0.69 9.61
N SER A 7 -8.06 -0.03 8.76
CA SER A 7 -6.63 0.19 8.96
C SER A 7 -6.25 1.55 8.39
N GLY A 8 -5.75 2.44 9.24
CA GLY A 8 -5.55 3.85 8.90
C GLY A 8 -6.85 4.55 8.49
N ASP A 9 -6.81 5.18 7.32
CA ASP A 9 -7.93 5.92 6.71
C ASP A 9 -8.85 5.03 5.88
N LEU A 10 -8.67 3.69 5.91
CA LEU A 10 -9.44 2.73 5.11
C LEU A 10 -10.36 1.87 5.97
N GLU A 11 -11.62 1.78 5.56
CA GLU A 11 -12.65 0.88 6.09
C GLU A 11 -12.89 -0.27 5.10
N PHE A 12 -12.76 -1.51 5.58
CA PHE A 12 -12.79 -2.74 4.78
C PHE A 12 -14.08 -3.54 4.94
N GLY A 13 -14.95 -3.16 5.88
CA GLY A 13 -16.22 -3.81 6.17
C GLY A 13 -16.12 -4.91 7.22
N GLN A 14 -17.28 -5.33 7.75
CA GLN A 14 -17.37 -6.34 8.81
C GLN A 14 -16.76 -7.69 8.40
N GLU A 15 -16.82 -8.03 7.11
CA GLU A 15 -16.26 -9.28 6.58
C GLU A 15 -14.72 -9.32 6.61
N ALA A 16 -14.03 -8.16 6.70
CA ALA A 16 -12.57 -8.12 6.80
C ALA A 16 -12.05 -8.61 8.15
N HIS A 17 -12.92 -8.60 9.16
CA HIS A 17 -12.61 -9.03 10.52
C HIS A 17 -12.20 -10.51 10.58
N ILE A 18 -11.16 -10.82 11.35
CA ILE A 18 -10.78 -12.19 11.70
C ILE A 18 -10.63 -12.34 13.22
N ASN A 19 -11.19 -13.41 13.78
CA ASN A 19 -10.81 -13.82 15.13
C ASN A 19 -9.51 -14.62 15.06
N TYR A 20 -8.40 -13.95 15.32
CA TYR A 20 -7.07 -14.54 15.26
C TYR A 20 -6.86 -15.68 16.27
N ASN A 21 -7.51 -15.61 17.44
CA ASN A 21 -7.37 -16.65 18.46
C ASN A 21 -8.15 -17.91 18.09
N ASP A 22 -9.36 -17.77 17.55
CA ASP A 22 -10.15 -18.91 17.07
C ASP A 22 -9.42 -19.63 15.93
N LEU A 23 -8.88 -18.87 14.97
CA LEU A 23 -8.08 -19.42 13.86
C LEU A 23 -6.89 -20.25 14.39
N LYS A 24 -6.10 -19.69 15.31
CA LYS A 24 -4.97 -20.44 15.91
C LYS A 24 -5.44 -21.67 16.68
N LEU A 25 -6.53 -21.55 17.44
CA LEU A 25 -7.04 -22.64 18.26
C LEU A 25 -7.51 -23.81 17.38
N ALA A 26 -8.26 -23.54 16.32
CA ALA A 26 -8.70 -24.56 15.37
C ALA A 26 -7.51 -25.31 14.75
N TRP A 27 -6.45 -24.58 14.40
CA TRP A 27 -5.20 -25.14 13.89
C TRP A 27 -4.47 -26.02 14.92
N PHE A 28 -4.35 -25.55 16.16
CA PHE A 28 -3.72 -26.32 17.24
C PHE A 28 -4.52 -27.56 17.62
N ASP A 29 -5.84 -27.48 17.69
CA ASP A 29 -6.70 -28.61 18.01
C ASP A 29 -6.59 -29.72 16.95
N HIS A 30 -6.57 -29.34 15.67
CA HIS A 30 -6.32 -30.29 14.58
C HIS A 30 -4.91 -30.88 14.63
N THR A 31 -3.90 -30.02 14.67
CA THR A 31 -2.50 -30.45 14.44
C THR A 31 -1.86 -31.09 15.67
N LEU A 32 -2.14 -30.58 16.87
CA LEU A 32 -1.50 -31.02 18.11
C LEU A 32 -2.33 -32.04 18.89
N LYS A 33 -3.66 -31.96 18.81
CA LYS A 33 -4.56 -32.87 19.55
C LYS A 33 -5.21 -33.94 18.66
N GLY A 34 -5.10 -33.83 17.33
CA GLY A 34 -5.74 -34.76 16.40
C GLY A 34 -7.27 -34.68 16.42
N LEU A 35 -7.83 -33.55 16.86
CA LEU A 35 -9.27 -33.31 16.84
C LEU A 35 -9.73 -32.92 15.43
N ARG A 36 -10.95 -33.29 15.06
CA ARG A 36 -11.57 -32.75 13.84
C ARG A 36 -11.90 -31.26 14.07
N SER A 37 -11.52 -30.41 13.14
CA SER A 37 -11.84 -28.97 13.15
C SER A 37 -12.07 -28.47 11.73
N GLU A 38 -12.43 -27.19 11.56
CA GLU A 38 -12.60 -26.60 10.23
C GLU A 38 -11.33 -26.61 9.36
N VAL A 39 -10.16 -26.84 9.96
CA VAL A 39 -8.85 -26.90 9.28
C VAL A 39 -8.82 -27.97 8.20
N ASP A 40 -9.58 -29.07 8.38
CA ASP A 40 -9.73 -30.13 7.38
C ASP A 40 -10.20 -29.61 6.00
N ASN A 41 -10.88 -28.46 5.99
CA ASN A 41 -11.45 -27.83 4.79
C ASN A 41 -10.75 -26.52 4.41
N TRP A 42 -9.68 -26.11 5.11
CA TRP A 42 -8.96 -24.89 4.76
C TRP A 42 -8.16 -25.06 3.48
N SER A 43 -8.12 -24.00 2.68
CA SER A 43 -7.15 -23.91 1.59
C SER A 43 -5.77 -23.57 2.15
N ALA A 44 -4.72 -23.90 1.39
CA ALA A 44 -3.34 -23.64 1.81
C ALA A 44 -3.08 -22.15 2.07
N VAL A 45 -3.74 -21.28 1.30
CA VAL A 45 -3.63 -19.83 1.40
C VAL A 45 -5.02 -19.23 1.51
N ARG A 46 -5.18 -18.27 2.42
CA ARG A 46 -6.36 -17.42 2.52
C ARG A 46 -5.91 -15.97 2.56
N ILE A 47 -6.35 -15.17 1.59
CA ILE A 47 -5.97 -13.76 1.42
C ILE A 47 -7.20 -12.85 1.47
N PHE A 48 -7.02 -11.65 1.99
CA PHE A 48 -8.01 -10.58 1.88
C PHE A 48 -7.61 -9.68 0.72
N THR A 49 -8.34 -9.72 -0.40
CA THR A 49 -8.12 -8.82 -1.53
C THR A 49 -8.83 -7.51 -1.23
N MET A 50 -8.05 -6.47 -0.93
CA MET A 50 -8.53 -5.12 -0.66
C MET A 50 -9.08 -4.46 -1.93
N GLY A 51 -9.98 -3.48 -1.77
CA GLY A 51 -10.55 -2.71 -2.86
C GLY A 51 -11.97 -3.16 -3.26
N ALA A 52 -12.47 -2.60 -4.36
CA ALA A 52 -13.83 -2.83 -4.89
C ALA A 52 -14.98 -2.44 -3.92
N GLY A 53 -14.69 -1.64 -2.89
CA GLY A 53 -15.71 -1.00 -2.06
C GLY A 53 -16.42 0.16 -2.74
N GLU A 54 -17.31 0.81 -1.99
CA GLU A 54 -18.17 1.90 -2.51
C GLU A 54 -17.39 3.19 -2.84
N GLY A 55 -16.19 3.38 -2.28
CA GLY A 55 -15.42 4.61 -2.44
C GLY A 55 -16.04 5.84 -1.79
N THR A 56 -17.07 5.64 -0.95
CA THR A 56 -17.70 6.68 -0.13
C THR A 56 -17.07 6.76 1.24
N VAL A 57 -17.42 7.79 2.01
CA VAL A 57 -16.93 7.97 3.37
C VAL A 57 -17.80 7.25 4.42
N ASP A 58 -17.19 6.70 5.47
CA ASP A 58 -17.90 6.19 6.65
C ASP A 58 -18.16 7.29 7.71
N GLU A 59 -18.81 6.93 8.82
CA GLU A 59 -19.09 7.85 9.93
C GLU A 59 -17.84 8.41 10.64
N ASN A 60 -16.70 7.74 10.50
CA ASN A 60 -15.41 8.10 11.10
C ASN A 60 -14.50 8.85 10.10
N ARG A 61 -15.03 9.25 8.93
CA ARG A 61 -14.29 9.89 7.85
C ARG A 61 -13.25 9.00 7.15
N ARG A 62 -13.41 7.68 7.21
CA ARG A 62 -12.59 6.71 6.47
C ARG A 62 -13.18 6.43 5.10
N LEU A 63 -12.31 6.13 4.14
CA LEU A 63 -12.71 5.64 2.83
C LEU A 63 -13.22 4.20 2.96
N LYS A 64 -14.44 3.93 2.51
CA LYS A 64 -14.97 2.57 2.35
C LYS A 64 -14.28 1.87 1.17
N HIS A 65 -13.05 1.44 1.41
CA HIS A 65 -12.17 0.79 0.45
C HIS A 65 -12.65 -0.63 0.13
N GLY A 66 -13.21 -1.32 1.12
CA GLY A 66 -13.78 -2.66 0.96
C GLY A 66 -12.74 -3.74 0.68
N GLY A 67 -13.25 -4.93 0.36
CA GLY A 67 -12.44 -6.09 0.00
C GLY A 67 -13.21 -7.38 0.19
N ARG A 68 -12.56 -8.50 -0.11
CA ARG A 68 -13.15 -9.84 0.07
C ARG A 68 -12.09 -10.88 0.40
N TRP A 69 -12.47 -11.85 1.23
CA TRP A 69 -11.66 -13.05 1.46
C TRP A 69 -11.68 -13.97 0.24
N ARG A 70 -10.53 -14.54 -0.08
CA ARG A 70 -10.35 -15.57 -1.09
C ARG A 70 -9.51 -16.71 -0.53
N ASN A 71 -9.86 -17.91 -0.97
CA ASN A 71 -9.16 -19.14 -0.67
C ASN A 71 -8.39 -19.55 -1.93
N GLU A 72 -7.10 -19.82 -1.77
CA GLU A 72 -6.17 -20.04 -2.88
C GLU A 72 -5.33 -21.29 -2.60
N ALA A 73 -4.96 -22.00 -3.66
CA ALA A 73 -4.19 -23.24 -3.55
C ALA A 73 -2.70 -23.00 -3.23
N GLY A 74 -2.19 -21.79 -3.50
CA GLY A 74 -0.79 -21.44 -3.34
C GLY A 74 -0.55 -19.93 -3.32
N TRP A 75 0.69 -19.55 -3.00
CA TRP A 75 1.18 -18.18 -3.06
C TRP A 75 2.60 -18.15 -3.64
N PRO A 76 2.90 -17.30 -4.65
CA PRO A 76 1.97 -16.42 -5.38
C PRO A 76 0.85 -17.17 -6.10
N LEU A 77 -0.16 -16.46 -6.63
CA LEU A 77 -1.27 -17.12 -7.34
C LEU A 77 -0.78 -17.72 -8.66
N ASP A 78 -1.24 -18.92 -9.01
CA ASP A 78 -0.88 -19.57 -10.29
C ASP A 78 -1.32 -18.73 -11.52
N SER A 79 -2.37 -17.91 -11.35
CA SER A 79 -2.87 -17.00 -12.37
C SER A 79 -2.16 -15.64 -12.38
N THR A 80 -1.15 -15.42 -11.56
CA THR A 80 -0.40 -14.15 -11.54
C THR A 80 0.38 -14.00 -12.85
N ILE A 81 0.16 -12.88 -13.54
CA ILE A 81 0.92 -12.48 -14.73
C ILE A 81 1.84 -11.32 -14.31
N PRO A 82 3.16 -11.54 -14.16
CA PRO A 82 4.09 -10.46 -13.89
C PRO A 82 3.98 -9.40 -14.99
N THR A 83 3.63 -8.19 -14.60
CA THR A 83 3.41 -7.07 -15.52
C THR A 83 4.32 -5.92 -15.12
N SER A 84 5.28 -5.60 -15.97
CA SER A 84 6.17 -4.46 -15.74
C SER A 84 5.43 -3.16 -16.02
N PHE A 85 5.56 -2.21 -15.10
CA PHE A 85 5.25 -0.81 -15.32
C PHE A 85 6.56 -0.03 -15.34
N HIS A 86 6.71 0.83 -16.34
CA HIS A 86 7.91 1.59 -16.61
C HIS A 86 7.71 3.05 -16.23
N LEU A 87 8.71 3.62 -15.54
CA LEU A 87 8.79 5.04 -15.22
C LEU A 87 9.07 5.84 -16.49
N ARG A 88 8.28 6.89 -16.74
CA ARG A 88 8.34 7.72 -17.95
C ARG A 88 8.63 9.18 -17.62
N ASP A 89 9.29 9.85 -18.57
CA ASP A 89 9.37 11.31 -18.63
C ASP A 89 7.99 11.95 -18.42
N GLY A 90 7.98 13.10 -17.76
CA GLY A 90 6.76 13.79 -17.35
C GLY A 90 5.97 13.12 -16.20
N GLY A 91 6.54 12.11 -15.53
CA GLY A 91 5.91 11.45 -14.38
C GLY A 91 4.88 10.38 -14.75
N GLY A 92 4.98 9.79 -15.95
CA GLY A 92 4.09 8.71 -16.37
C GLY A 92 4.52 7.34 -15.84
N LEU A 93 3.54 6.46 -15.62
CA LEU A 93 3.75 5.04 -15.29
C LEU A 93 2.93 4.19 -16.27
N THR A 94 3.59 3.43 -17.15
CA THR A 94 2.89 2.65 -18.20
C THR A 94 3.46 1.26 -18.38
N SER A 95 2.65 0.31 -18.81
CA SER A 95 3.08 -1.06 -19.14
C SER A 95 3.51 -1.25 -20.59
N ASP A 96 3.49 -0.18 -21.40
CA ASP A 96 3.99 -0.22 -22.77
C ASP A 96 5.50 -0.45 -22.80
N GLU A 97 6.03 -1.07 -23.86
CA GLU A 97 7.46 -1.27 -24.00
C GLU A 97 8.23 0.06 -23.93
N PRO A 98 9.42 0.08 -23.30
CA PRO A 98 10.20 1.30 -23.18
C PRO A 98 10.72 1.79 -24.55
N GLY A 99 10.07 2.81 -25.10
CA GLY A 99 10.60 3.60 -26.22
C GLY A 99 11.67 4.63 -25.82
N PHE A 100 12.16 5.38 -26.81
CA PHE A 100 13.05 6.53 -26.59
C PHE A 100 12.39 7.58 -25.68
N GLN A 101 13.17 8.15 -24.75
CA GLN A 101 12.73 9.22 -23.86
C GLN A 101 13.65 10.44 -24.05
N ASP A 102 13.06 11.63 -24.20
CA ASP A 102 13.82 12.89 -24.37
C ASP A 102 14.61 13.24 -23.11
N HIS A 103 14.01 13.01 -21.94
CA HIS A 103 14.65 13.11 -20.63
C HIS A 103 14.58 11.76 -19.91
N PRO A 104 15.61 10.89 -20.04
CA PRO A 104 15.57 9.55 -19.48
C PRO A 104 15.82 9.50 -17.96
N GLU A 105 16.12 10.64 -17.34
CA GLU A 105 16.44 10.75 -15.91
C GLU A 105 15.54 11.77 -15.21
N THR A 106 15.18 11.46 -13.96
CA THR A 106 14.53 12.40 -13.04
C THR A 106 15.42 12.58 -11.83
N SER A 107 15.69 13.82 -11.45
CA SER A 107 16.56 14.17 -10.33
C SER A 107 15.78 14.87 -9.21
N PHE A 108 16.20 14.64 -7.97
CA PHE A 108 15.70 15.32 -6.78
C PHE A 108 16.84 15.54 -5.78
N ILE A 109 16.64 16.42 -4.80
CA ILE A 109 17.63 16.68 -3.75
C ILE A 109 17.07 16.18 -2.43
N PHE A 110 17.73 15.19 -1.84
CA PHE A 110 17.44 14.74 -0.48
C PHE A 110 18.24 15.56 0.55
N ASP A 111 17.55 16.25 1.46
CA ASP A 111 18.16 16.92 2.61
C ASP A 111 17.91 16.09 3.89
N PRO A 112 18.95 15.51 4.50
CA PRO A 112 18.82 14.75 5.75
C PRO A 112 18.25 15.57 6.94
N LEU A 113 18.32 16.90 6.90
CA LEU A 113 17.72 17.78 7.93
C LEU A 113 16.22 18.04 7.69
N SER A 114 15.68 17.62 6.56
CA SER A 114 14.26 17.73 6.24
C SER A 114 13.71 16.45 5.60
N PRO A 115 13.78 15.30 6.31
CA PRO A 115 13.36 14.01 5.76
C PRO A 115 11.87 13.99 5.37
N VAL A 116 11.53 13.11 4.42
CA VAL A 116 10.14 12.81 4.09
C VAL A 116 9.49 12.11 5.30
N PRO A 117 8.38 12.63 5.84
CA PRO A 117 7.74 12.02 7.01
C PRO A 117 7.10 10.68 6.64
N THR A 118 7.19 9.71 7.55
CA THR A 118 6.50 8.42 7.42
C THR A 118 5.01 8.61 7.69
N ILE A 119 4.18 8.21 6.72
CA ILE A 119 2.71 8.26 6.78
C ILE A 119 2.18 6.85 6.52
N GLY A 120 1.92 6.11 7.60
CA GLY A 120 1.42 4.74 7.51
C GLY A 120 2.43 3.71 7.01
N GLY A 121 1.90 2.62 6.47
CA GLY A 121 2.66 1.50 5.92
C GLY A 121 2.70 0.28 6.83
N GLY A 122 3.61 -0.64 6.53
CA GLY A 122 3.80 -1.92 7.22
C GLY A 122 4.50 -1.82 8.58
N ILE A 123 4.03 -0.95 9.47
CA ILE A 123 4.68 -0.66 10.75
C ILE A 123 4.32 -1.72 11.80
N SER A 124 5.30 -2.44 12.36
CA SER A 124 5.03 -3.48 13.38
C SER A 124 5.38 -3.10 14.82
N ALA A 125 6.06 -1.96 15.05
CA ALA A 125 6.49 -1.52 16.38
C ALA A 125 6.73 0.00 16.46
N GLY A 126 5.91 0.79 15.77
CA GLY A 126 6.05 2.24 15.70
C GLY A 126 5.28 3.01 16.77
N ASN A 127 4.32 2.37 17.44
CA ASN A 127 3.42 3.08 18.36
C ASN A 127 4.15 3.61 19.61
N PRO A 128 3.80 4.80 20.10
CA PRO A 128 2.75 5.69 19.59
C PRO A 128 3.24 6.71 18.53
N ILE A 129 4.46 6.57 18.02
CA ILE A 129 5.09 7.56 17.13
C ILE A 129 4.61 7.40 15.68
N MET A 130 4.44 6.16 15.23
CA MET A 130 4.03 5.79 13.88
C MET A 130 3.01 4.67 13.94
N GLU A 131 1.81 4.93 13.43
CA GLU A 131 0.72 3.95 13.39
C GLU A 131 0.72 3.20 12.05
N PRO A 132 0.46 1.88 12.04
CA PRO A 132 0.33 1.11 10.80
C PRO A 132 -0.98 1.40 10.06
N GLY A 133 -0.95 1.20 8.75
CA GLY A 133 -2.16 1.20 7.91
C GLY A 133 -2.01 1.96 6.60
N GLY A 134 -3.10 1.96 5.82
CA GLY A 134 -3.24 2.78 4.62
C GLY A 134 -3.75 4.16 5.00
N TYR A 135 -3.01 5.20 4.65
CA TYR A 135 -3.32 6.59 4.97
C TYR A 135 -3.20 7.44 3.71
N ASP A 136 -3.99 8.53 3.64
CA ASP A 136 -3.75 9.58 2.65
C ASP A 136 -2.33 10.10 2.85
N GLN A 137 -1.50 10.08 1.79
CA GLN A 137 -0.11 10.54 1.80
C GLN A 137 -0.04 12.07 1.81
N ARG A 138 -0.72 12.66 2.80
CA ARG A 138 -0.82 14.08 3.10
C ARG A 138 -0.27 14.31 4.49
N GLY A 139 0.65 15.26 4.58
CA GLY A 139 1.20 15.67 5.86
C GLY A 139 0.09 16.11 6.82
N ASP A 140 0.22 15.71 8.09
CA ASP A 140 -0.61 16.23 9.17
C ASP A 140 0.25 16.28 10.45
N PRO A 141 0.67 17.48 10.91
CA PRO A 141 1.49 17.61 12.12
C PRO A 141 0.82 17.08 13.40
N SER A 142 -0.50 16.88 13.40
CA SER A 142 -1.23 16.31 14.54
C SER A 142 -1.25 14.78 14.54
N ARG A 143 -1.00 14.13 13.39
CA ARG A 143 -1.10 12.67 13.22
C ARG A 143 0.24 12.00 12.98
N PHE A 144 1.15 12.66 12.26
CA PHE A 144 2.38 12.03 11.77
C PHE A 144 3.61 12.80 12.21
N PHE A 145 4.51 12.11 12.92
CA PHE A 145 5.77 12.67 13.36
C PHE A 145 6.62 13.13 12.17
N GLY A 146 7.23 14.31 12.30
CA GLY A 146 8.04 14.92 11.24
C GLY A 146 7.25 15.63 10.13
N SER A 147 5.92 15.51 10.11
CA SER A 147 5.10 16.33 9.21
C SER A 147 5.10 17.79 9.63
N LYS A 148 5.24 18.71 8.68
CA LYS A 148 5.35 20.16 8.91
C LYS A 148 4.16 20.96 8.38
N ASN A 149 3.34 20.38 7.49
CA ASN A 149 2.24 21.07 6.82
C ASN A 149 1.15 20.07 6.40
N GLY A 150 0.08 20.59 5.80
CA GLY A 150 -1.08 19.84 5.28
C GLY A 150 -0.96 19.39 3.81
N LEU A 151 0.24 19.44 3.23
CA LEU A 151 0.44 19.19 1.79
C LEU A 151 0.66 17.71 1.51
N ARG A 152 0.35 17.29 0.28
CA ARG A 152 0.68 15.94 -0.20
C ARG A 152 2.19 15.71 -0.23
N LEU A 153 2.62 14.47 -0.01
CA LEU A 153 4.02 14.11 -0.21
C LEU A 153 4.46 14.29 -1.67
N SER A 154 3.54 14.09 -2.63
CA SER A 154 3.78 14.24 -4.07
C SER A 154 4.10 15.68 -4.52
N VAL A 155 3.88 16.69 -3.68
CA VAL A 155 4.26 18.09 -3.99
C VAL A 155 5.60 18.50 -3.38
N ARG A 156 6.29 17.60 -2.68
CA ARG A 156 7.63 17.87 -2.16
C ARG A 156 8.67 17.72 -3.27
N ASP A 157 9.65 18.62 -3.30
CA ASP A 157 10.72 18.60 -4.30
C ASP A 157 11.68 17.40 -4.15
N ASP A 158 11.65 16.71 -3.01
CA ASP A 158 12.44 15.51 -2.70
C ASP A 158 11.64 14.20 -2.83
N VAL A 159 10.46 14.25 -3.47
CA VAL A 159 9.61 13.08 -3.75
C VAL A 159 9.25 13.07 -5.24
N VAL A 160 9.79 12.09 -5.98
CA VAL A 160 9.44 11.89 -7.39
C VAL A 160 8.23 10.97 -7.50
N THR A 161 7.23 11.38 -8.27
CA THR A 161 5.97 10.62 -8.44
C THR A 161 5.82 10.19 -9.90
N PHE A 162 5.39 8.93 -10.10
CA PHE A 162 5.02 8.40 -11.40
C PHE A 162 3.62 7.80 -11.31
N GLN A 163 2.74 8.17 -12.23
CA GLN A 163 1.32 7.79 -12.16
C GLN A 163 0.82 7.27 -13.50
N THR A 164 -0.06 6.26 -13.44
CA THR A 164 -0.79 5.80 -14.63
C THR A 164 -1.80 6.88 -15.07
N PRO A 165 -2.25 6.84 -16.33
CA PRO A 165 -3.54 7.45 -16.67
C PRO A 165 -4.65 6.90 -15.78
N LEU A 166 -5.81 7.59 -15.78
CA LEU A 166 -6.98 7.08 -15.09
C LEU A 166 -7.30 5.66 -15.58
N LEU A 167 -7.47 4.73 -14.65
CA LEU A 167 -7.76 3.34 -14.99
C LEU A 167 -9.17 3.24 -15.57
N GLU A 168 -9.27 2.75 -16.80
CA GLU A 168 -10.56 2.58 -17.49
C GLU A 168 -11.38 1.38 -16.96
N LYS A 169 -10.71 0.48 -16.26
CA LYS A 169 -11.29 -0.73 -15.66
C LYS A 169 -10.55 -1.05 -14.36
N ASN A 170 -11.23 -1.79 -13.49
CA ASN A 170 -10.61 -2.30 -12.27
C ASN A 170 -9.39 -3.17 -12.60
N VAL A 171 -8.29 -2.91 -11.90
CA VAL A 171 -7.05 -3.69 -11.98
C VAL A 171 -6.82 -4.33 -10.62
N GLU A 172 -6.68 -5.65 -10.59
CA GLU A 172 -6.30 -6.36 -9.38
C GLU A 172 -4.78 -6.59 -9.38
N VAL A 173 -4.11 -6.19 -8.29
CA VAL A 173 -2.69 -6.47 -8.07
C VAL A 173 -2.58 -7.37 -6.85
N THR A 174 -2.36 -8.67 -7.08
CA THR A 174 -2.21 -9.68 -6.03
C THR A 174 -0.94 -10.48 -6.26
N GLY A 175 0.02 -10.35 -5.34
CA GLY A 175 1.30 -11.04 -5.41
C GLY A 175 2.46 -10.21 -4.85
N PRO A 176 3.70 -10.70 -4.97
CA PRO A 176 4.88 -9.90 -4.67
C PRO A 176 4.99 -8.71 -5.63
N ILE A 177 5.45 -7.58 -5.10
CA ILE A 177 5.75 -6.37 -5.86
C ILE A 177 7.25 -6.13 -5.78
N GLU A 178 7.88 -5.90 -6.93
CA GLU A 178 9.31 -5.62 -7.04
C GLU A 178 9.55 -4.27 -7.72
N MET A 179 10.60 -3.58 -7.28
CA MET A 179 11.07 -2.34 -7.88
C MET A 179 12.47 -2.56 -8.46
N HIS A 180 12.59 -2.39 -9.77
CA HIS A 180 13.86 -2.48 -10.49
C HIS A 180 14.31 -1.04 -10.77
N LEU A 181 15.20 -0.52 -9.92
CA LEU A 181 15.62 0.88 -9.96
C LEU A 181 17.05 1.02 -10.49
N TRP A 182 17.21 1.81 -11.55
CA TRP A 182 18.49 2.35 -11.97
C TRP A 182 18.61 3.77 -11.42
N ALA A 183 19.54 3.97 -10.49
CA ALA A 183 19.74 5.26 -9.84
C ALA A 183 21.23 5.56 -9.65
N SER A 184 21.52 6.83 -9.44
CA SER A 184 22.83 7.32 -9.01
C SER A 184 22.65 8.38 -7.94
N SER A 185 23.69 8.60 -7.14
CA SER A 185 23.72 9.64 -6.11
C SER A 185 25.04 10.39 -6.16
N SER A 186 25.02 11.66 -5.80
CA SER A 186 26.23 12.45 -5.58
C SER A 186 26.91 12.13 -4.25
N ALA A 187 26.18 11.50 -3.31
CA ALA A 187 26.70 11.02 -2.05
C ALA A 187 27.34 9.63 -2.19
N VAL A 188 28.21 9.29 -1.24
CA VAL A 188 28.87 7.97 -1.17
C VAL A 188 27.96 6.87 -0.62
N ASP A 189 26.88 7.25 0.06
CA ASP A 189 25.86 6.39 0.67
C ASP A 189 24.53 7.15 0.65
N THR A 190 23.43 6.44 0.39
CA THR A 190 22.07 6.97 0.44
C THR A 190 21.06 5.82 0.55
N ASP A 191 19.86 6.16 1.02
CA ASP A 191 18.72 5.26 0.95
C ASP A 191 17.85 5.61 -0.26
N PHE A 192 17.25 4.61 -0.89
CA PHE A 192 16.18 4.76 -1.87
C PHE A 192 14.90 4.09 -1.33
N THR A 193 13.81 4.83 -1.35
CA THR A 193 12.48 4.31 -0.97
C THR A 193 11.59 4.24 -2.21
N ALA A 194 10.69 3.26 -2.21
CA ALA A 194 9.65 3.13 -3.22
C ALA A 194 8.33 2.81 -2.54
N LYS A 195 7.24 3.42 -3.01
CA LYS A 195 5.89 3.24 -2.48
C LYS A 195 4.90 3.09 -3.63
N VAL A 196 4.02 2.10 -3.52
CA VAL A 196 2.88 1.93 -4.43
C VAL A 196 1.64 2.52 -3.77
N LEU A 197 0.96 3.38 -4.51
CA LEU A 197 -0.25 4.07 -4.07
C LEU A 197 -1.45 3.69 -4.93
N ASP A 198 -2.62 3.64 -4.30
CA ASP A 198 -3.93 3.68 -4.96
C ASP A 198 -4.45 5.12 -4.89
N VAL A 199 -4.61 5.77 -6.04
CA VAL A 199 -4.93 7.21 -6.14
C VAL A 199 -6.41 7.38 -6.49
N TYR A 200 -7.17 7.91 -5.54
CA TYR A 200 -8.60 8.19 -5.70
C TYR A 200 -8.79 9.59 -6.28
N PRO A 201 -9.57 9.74 -7.36
CA PRO A 201 -9.87 11.06 -7.91
C PRO A 201 -10.72 11.90 -6.94
N PRO A 202 -10.75 13.23 -7.13
CA PRO A 202 -11.67 14.11 -6.42
C PRO A 202 -13.12 13.62 -6.39
N SER A 203 -13.74 13.67 -5.22
CA SER A 203 -15.15 13.31 -4.99
C SER A 203 -15.82 14.33 -4.05
N PRO A 204 -17.15 14.31 -3.90
CA PRO A 204 -17.82 15.18 -2.92
C PRO A 204 -17.32 15.01 -1.48
N ASP A 205 -16.96 13.78 -1.09
CA ASP A 205 -16.45 13.47 0.25
C ASP A 205 -14.96 13.81 0.41
N PHE A 206 -14.20 13.71 -0.69
CA PHE A 206 -12.76 13.99 -0.77
C PHE A 206 -12.47 14.94 -1.96
N PRO A 207 -12.70 16.26 -1.82
CA PRO A 207 -12.62 17.21 -2.95
C PRO A 207 -11.25 17.33 -3.61
N GLU A 208 -10.17 16.95 -2.93
CA GLU A 208 -8.82 16.95 -3.48
C GLU A 208 -8.41 15.57 -4.03
N GLY A 209 -9.21 14.52 -3.80
CA GLY A 209 -8.83 13.11 -3.98
C GLY A 209 -8.02 12.57 -2.80
N LEU A 210 -7.54 11.33 -2.89
CA LEU A 210 -6.71 10.68 -1.87
C LEU A 210 -5.55 9.92 -2.52
N ASP A 211 -4.39 9.94 -1.86
CA ASP A 211 -3.21 9.19 -2.28
C ASP A 211 -2.98 8.09 -1.23
N ILE A 212 -3.53 6.89 -1.40
CA ILE A 212 -3.54 5.85 -0.37
C ILE A 212 -2.37 4.88 -0.55
N ASN A 213 -1.54 4.68 0.48
CA ASN A 213 -0.45 3.72 0.39
C ASN A 213 -0.92 2.26 0.49
N ILE A 214 -0.44 1.43 -0.43
CA ILE A 214 -0.68 -0.02 -0.47
C ILE A 214 0.52 -0.79 0.09
N THR A 215 1.73 -0.46 -0.37
CA THR A 215 2.98 -1.04 0.13
C THR A 215 4.15 -0.11 -0.12
N ASP A 216 5.22 -0.28 0.65
CA ASP A 216 6.48 0.44 0.49
C ASP A 216 7.67 -0.40 0.97
N SER A 217 8.86 0.00 0.50
CA SER A 217 10.12 -0.58 0.94
C SER A 217 11.26 0.44 0.83
N ILE A 218 12.40 0.08 1.41
CA ILE A 218 13.63 0.87 1.43
C ILE A 218 14.83 -0.04 1.14
N ILE A 219 15.79 0.49 0.38
CA ILE A 219 17.12 -0.11 0.23
C ILE A 219 18.17 0.93 0.60
N ARG A 220 19.18 0.49 1.36
CA ARG A 220 20.42 1.26 1.59
C ARG A 220 21.46 0.82 0.57
N ALA A 221 22.00 1.77 -0.19
CA ALA A 221 22.89 1.50 -1.34
C ALA A 221 24.36 1.29 -0.94
#